data_AF-A0A8T5RQY9-F1
#
_entry.id   AF-A0A8T5RQY9-F1
#
_cell.length_a   1.000
_cell.length_b   1.000
_cell.length_c   1.000
_cell.angle_alpha   90.00
_cell.angle_beta   90.00
_cell.angle_gamma   90.00
#
_symmetry.space_group_name_H-M   'P 1'
#
loop_
_entity.id
_entity.type
_entity.pdbx_description
1 polymer ?
#
loop_
_entity_poly.entity_id
_entity_poly.type
_entity_poly.pdbx_seq_one_letter_code
_entity_poly.pdbx_strand_id
1 'polypeptide(L)'
;MSEIKKPKHPSEIYIRSYPKIIFFWPLLITSFILWIIEALSTDPEISGVLGMVWFIVFFVNIFITAFDFSSTKFFVLILAIVIILLLVVFLVPGLFANLGGLRIDLTLTWQFYVVMTLILAFILGIVIISTRFEYYKVERNE
;
A
#
# COMPACT_ATOMS: atom_id res chain seq x y z
N MET A 1 13.76 43.68 -32.57
CA MET A 1 13.75 42.52 -31.66
C MET A 1 12.34 42.42 -31.07
N SER A 2 11.45 41.61 -31.64
CA SER A 2 10.07 41.50 -31.14
C SER A 2 10.04 40.60 -29.90
N GLU A 3 9.50 41.11 -28.80
CA GLU A 3 9.30 40.33 -27.58
C GLU A 3 8.26 39.23 -27.83
N ILE A 4 8.69 37.97 -27.68
CA ILE A 4 7.79 36.81 -27.72
C ILE A 4 6.95 36.82 -26.45
N LYS A 5 5.73 37.37 -26.53
CA LYS A 5 4.75 37.30 -25.43
C LYS A 5 4.40 35.84 -25.18
N LYS A 6 4.84 35.29 -24.04
CA LYS A 6 4.40 33.97 -23.59
C LYS A 6 2.88 33.97 -23.45
N PRO A 7 2.16 32.98 -24.01
CA PRO A 7 0.71 32.91 -23.88
C PRO A 7 0.34 32.78 -22.41
N LYS A 8 -0.69 33.54 -22.00
CA LYS A 8 -1.16 33.64 -20.60
C LYS A 8 -1.79 32.35 -20.07
N HIS A 9 -2.15 31.43 -20.97
CA HIS A 9 -2.76 30.14 -20.66
C HIS A 9 -2.05 29.01 -21.43
N PRO A 10 -1.94 27.80 -20.85
CA PRO A 10 -1.35 26.65 -21.52
C PRO A 10 -2.17 26.27 -22.77
N SER A 11 -1.49 26.01 -23.88
CA SER A 11 -2.09 25.61 -25.16
C SER A 11 -2.51 24.14 -25.19
N GLU A 12 -1.87 23.31 -24.35
CA GLU A 12 -2.06 21.86 -24.31
C GLU A 12 -2.07 21.38 -22.85
N ILE A 13 -2.99 20.45 -22.53
CA ILE A 13 -3.06 19.80 -21.22
C ILE A 13 -2.99 18.29 -21.43
N TYR A 14 -2.05 17.64 -20.72
CA TYR A 14 -1.87 16.19 -20.74
C TYR A 14 -2.51 15.57 -19.50
N ILE A 15 -3.57 14.79 -19.68
CA ILE A 15 -4.24 14.07 -18.59
C ILE A 15 -3.77 12.61 -18.63
N ARG A 16 -3.33 12.11 -17.47
CA ARG A 16 -2.87 10.73 -17.29
C ARG A 16 -3.64 10.08 -16.16
N SER A 17 -4.14 8.87 -16.41
CA SER A 17 -4.88 8.09 -15.42
C SER A 17 -4.00 6.92 -14.98
N TYR A 18 -3.72 6.84 -13.67
CA TYR A 18 -2.99 5.70 -13.12
C TYR A 18 -3.98 4.61 -12.68
N PRO A 19 -3.73 3.33 -13.00
CA PRO A 19 -4.55 2.24 -12.50
C PRO A 19 -4.34 2.09 -10.99
N LYS A 20 -5.37 1.62 -10.27
CA LYS A 20 -5.38 1.53 -8.80
C LYS A 20 -4.25 0.67 -8.21
N ILE A 21 -3.72 -0.28 -8.98
CA ILE A 21 -2.57 -1.11 -8.56
C ILE A 21 -1.34 -0.26 -8.18
N ILE A 22 -1.23 0.98 -8.67
CA ILE A 22 -0.15 1.90 -8.30
C ILE A 22 -0.05 2.12 -6.78
N PHE A 23 -1.18 1.97 -6.06
CA PHE A 23 -1.23 2.13 -4.60
C PHE A 23 -0.52 1.02 -3.83
N PHE A 24 -0.04 -0.04 -4.49
CA PHE A 24 0.74 -1.12 -3.84
C PHE A 24 2.21 -0.76 -3.62
N TRP A 25 2.65 0.46 -3.99
CA TRP A 25 4.01 0.92 -3.74
C TRP A 25 4.44 0.88 -2.26
N PRO A 26 3.58 1.09 -1.23
CA PRO A 26 3.99 0.92 0.16
C PRO A 26 4.27 -0.55 0.48
N LEU A 27 3.48 -1.49 -0.05
CA LEU A 27 3.72 -2.93 0.13
C LEU A 27 5.04 -3.37 -0.51
N LEU A 28 5.41 -2.77 -1.67
CA LEU A 28 6.71 -2.99 -2.29
C LEU A 28 7.84 -2.56 -1.35
N ILE A 29 7.77 -1.34 -0.82
CA ILE A 29 8.81 -0.82 0.07
C ILE A 29 8.89 -1.66 1.35
N THR A 30 7.75 -2.00 1.93
CA THR A 30 7.68 -2.90 3.09
C THR A 30 8.32 -4.25 2.78
N SER A 31 7.97 -4.89 1.66
CA SER A 31 8.55 -6.18 1.27
C SER A 31 10.06 -6.09 1.09
N PHE A 32 10.57 -5.01 0.50
CA PHE A 32 12.00 -4.80 0.30
C PHE A 32 12.75 -4.60 1.61
N ILE A 33 12.21 -3.79 2.53
CA ILE A 33 12.82 -3.56 3.85
C ILE A 33 12.81 -4.85 4.68
N LEU A 34 11.66 -5.55 4.73
CA LEU A 34 11.54 -6.79 5.50
C LEU A 34 12.44 -7.90 4.93
N TRP A 35 12.65 -7.94 3.62
CA TRP A 35 13.64 -8.83 3.02
C TRP A 35 15.04 -8.59 3.59
N ILE A 36 15.49 -7.33 3.63
CA ILE A 36 16.83 -6.99 4.16
C ILE A 36 16.93 -7.38 5.63
N ILE A 37 15.90 -7.09 6.43
CA ILE A 37 15.91 -7.41 7.87
C ILE A 37 15.94 -8.93 8.08
N GLU A 38 15.08 -9.69 7.40
CA GLU A 38 15.01 -11.16 7.54
C GLU A 38 16.25 -11.86 6.98
N ALA A 39 16.88 -11.32 5.94
CA ALA A 39 18.12 -11.86 5.39
C ALA A 39 19.33 -11.67 6.33
N LEU A 40 19.28 -10.66 7.21
CA LEU A 40 20.34 -10.36 8.17
C LEU A 40 20.04 -10.90 9.58
N SER A 41 18.77 -11.20 9.87
CA SER A 41 18.32 -11.76 11.15
C SER A 41 18.33 -13.28 11.12
N THR A 42 18.69 -13.91 12.24
CA THR A 42 18.53 -15.37 12.45
C THR A 42 17.59 -15.67 13.62
N ASP A 43 16.99 -14.64 14.21
CA ASP A 43 16.12 -14.75 15.38
C ASP A 43 14.68 -15.13 14.98
N PRO A 44 14.16 -16.28 15.46
CA PRO A 44 12.79 -16.71 15.18
C PRO A 44 11.71 -15.75 15.70
N GLU A 45 11.95 -15.03 16.80
CA GLU A 45 10.97 -14.10 17.36
C GLU A 45 10.78 -12.90 16.43
N ILE A 46 11.87 -12.41 15.85
CA ILE A 46 11.86 -11.32 14.87
C ILE A 46 11.08 -11.75 13.63
N SER A 47 11.33 -12.95 13.10
CA SER A 47 10.67 -13.47 11.89
C SER A 47 9.13 -13.47 12.00
N GLY A 48 8.59 -13.86 13.16
CA GLY A 48 7.15 -13.82 13.40
C GLY A 48 6.58 -12.41 13.39
N VAL A 49 7.30 -11.44 13.96
CA VAL A 49 6.90 -10.03 13.96
C VAL A 49 6.95 -9.44 12.54
N LEU A 50 8.00 -9.74 11.76
CA LEU A 50 8.10 -9.28 10.37
C LEU A 50 6.96 -9.82 9.51
N GLY A 51 6.59 -11.08 9.70
CA GLY A 51 5.45 -11.70 9.02
C GLY A 51 4.13 -11.00 9.35
N MET A 52 3.88 -10.75 10.63
CA MET A 52 2.70 -10.00 11.08
C MET A 52 2.65 -8.59 10.48
N VAL A 53 3.77 -7.86 10.48
CA VAL A 53 3.88 -6.52 9.86
C VAL A 53 3.54 -6.58 8.38
N TRP A 54 4.07 -7.57 7.64
CA TRP A 54 3.79 -7.73 6.22
C TRP A 54 2.29 -7.95 5.96
N PHE A 55 1.64 -8.84 6.71
CA PHE A 55 0.21 -9.11 6.56
C PHE A 55 -0.67 -7.90 6.91
N ILE A 56 -0.29 -7.11 7.92
CA ILE A 56 -1.01 -5.87 8.26
C ILE A 56 -0.91 -4.88 7.09
N VAL A 57 0.29 -4.66 6.54
CA VAL A 57 0.48 -3.75 5.42
C VAL A 57 -0.24 -4.26 4.17
N PHE A 58 -0.20 -5.56 3.90
CA PHE A 58 -0.94 -6.19 2.81
C PHE A 58 -2.44 -5.97 2.97
N PHE A 59 -2.99 -6.27 4.15
CA PHE A 59 -4.41 -6.04 4.48
C PHE A 59 -4.81 -4.59 4.24
N VAL A 60 -4.05 -3.63 4.78
CA VAL A 60 -4.34 -2.20 4.60
C VAL A 60 -4.30 -1.80 3.12
N ASN A 61 -3.32 -2.30 2.35
CA ASN A 61 -3.22 -2.00 0.91
C ASN A 61 -4.41 -2.53 0.10
N ILE A 62 -4.79 -3.80 0.30
CA ILE A 62 -5.96 -4.36 -0.41
C ILE A 62 -7.24 -3.65 0.03
N PHE A 63 -7.34 -3.29 1.30
CA PHE A 63 -8.49 -2.64 1.87
C PHE A 63 -8.70 -1.23 1.27
N ILE A 64 -7.66 -0.41 1.26
CA ILE A 64 -7.72 0.94 0.64
C ILE A 64 -8.07 0.83 -0.84
N THR A 65 -7.44 -0.12 -1.56
CA THR A 65 -7.63 -0.29 -3.00
C THR A 65 -9.04 -0.76 -3.35
N ALA A 66 -9.63 -1.65 -2.55
CA ALA A 66 -10.95 -2.23 -2.80
C ALA A 66 -12.09 -1.21 -2.62
N PHE A 67 -12.01 -0.37 -1.59
CA PHE A 67 -13.11 0.49 -1.20
C PHE A 67 -13.00 1.94 -1.66
N ASP A 68 -11.87 2.34 -2.26
CA ASP A 68 -11.65 3.70 -2.77
C ASP A 68 -11.99 4.78 -1.73
N PHE A 69 -11.55 4.53 -0.49
CA PHE A 69 -11.87 5.44 0.61
C PHE A 69 -11.14 6.77 0.42
N SER A 70 -11.88 7.87 0.50
CA SER A 70 -11.25 9.16 0.78
C SER A 70 -10.56 9.09 2.16
N SER A 71 -9.46 9.82 2.33
CA SER A 71 -8.65 9.79 3.57
C SER A 71 -9.50 9.98 4.83
N THR A 72 -10.55 10.81 4.76
CA THR A 72 -11.51 11.04 5.85
C THR A 72 -12.33 9.78 6.19
N LYS A 73 -12.88 9.08 5.18
CA LYS A 73 -13.70 7.87 5.41
C LYS A 73 -12.85 6.73 5.96
N PHE A 74 -11.60 6.61 5.48
CA PHE A 74 -10.65 5.63 5.98
C PHE A 74 -10.29 5.88 7.46
N PHE A 75 -10.01 7.13 7.84
CA PHE A 75 -9.70 7.48 9.23
C PHE A 75 -10.90 7.23 10.17
N VAL A 76 -12.11 7.61 9.76
CA VAL A 76 -13.33 7.34 10.52
C VAL A 76 -13.56 5.84 10.71
N LEU A 77 -13.31 5.04 9.68
CA LEU A 77 -13.43 3.59 9.78
C LEU A 77 -12.41 2.98 10.75
N ILE A 78 -11.13 3.36 10.65
CA ILE A 78 -10.10 2.89 11.59
C ILE A 78 -10.49 3.26 13.02
N LEU A 79 -10.92 4.50 13.23
CA LEU A 79 -11.35 4.97 14.54
C LEU A 79 -12.54 4.14 15.06
N ALA A 80 -13.51 3.81 14.21
CA ALA A 80 -14.63 2.95 14.56
C ALA A 80 -14.16 1.53 14.95
N ILE A 81 -13.24 0.93 14.18
CA ILE A 81 -12.66 -0.38 14.50
C ILE A 81 -11.92 -0.34 15.84
N VAL A 82 -11.11 0.70 16.08
CA VAL A 82 -10.40 0.88 17.36
C VAL A 82 -11.37 1.03 18.53
N ILE A 83 -12.42 1.85 18.37
CA ILE A 83 -13.46 2.01 19.40
C ILE A 83 -14.16 0.69 19.69
N ILE A 84 -14.57 -0.06 18.65
CA ILE A 84 -15.20 -1.38 18.82
C ILE A 84 -14.24 -2.33 19.53
N LEU A 85 -12.97 -2.37 19.13
CA LEU A 85 -11.98 -3.24 19.75
C LEU A 85 -11.77 -2.88 21.24
N LEU A 86 -11.69 -1.60 21.58
CA LEU A 86 -11.62 -1.15 22.97
C LEU A 86 -12.89 -1.54 23.75
N LEU A 87 -14.08 -1.30 23.21
CA LEU A 87 -15.33 -1.71 23.84
C LEU A 87 -15.37 -3.21 24.10
N VAL A 88 -14.95 -4.04 23.14
CA VAL A 88 -14.89 -5.50 23.29
C VAL A 88 -13.89 -5.90 24.38
N VAL A 89 -12.69 -5.31 24.41
CA VAL A 89 -11.66 -5.60 25.42
C VAL A 89 -12.14 -5.24 26.84
N PHE A 90 -12.80 -4.10 27.02
CA PHE A 90 -13.22 -3.63 28.34
C PHE A 90 -14.55 -4.24 28.81
N LEU A 91 -15.48 -4.53 27.89
CA LEU A 91 -16.82 -5.02 28.23
C LEU A 91 -16.90 -6.56 28.27
N VAL A 92 -15.98 -7.26 27.60
CA VAL A 92 -15.89 -8.73 27.60
C VAL A 92 -14.49 -9.18 28.05
N PRO A 93 -14.13 -8.97 29.33
CA PRO A 93 -12.84 -9.39 29.85
C PRO A 93 -12.70 -10.92 29.74
N GLY A 94 -11.63 -11.37 29.07
CA GLY A 94 -11.35 -12.80 28.85
C GLY A 94 -11.75 -13.36 27.48
N LEU A 95 -12.42 -12.58 26.60
CA LEU A 95 -12.69 -13.01 25.21
C LEU A 95 -11.41 -13.48 24.50
N PHE A 96 -10.32 -12.72 24.68
CA PHE A 96 -9.02 -13.02 24.10
C PHE A 96 -8.20 -14.04 24.91
N ALA A 97 -8.58 -14.33 26.16
CA ALA A 97 -7.90 -15.35 26.97
C ALA A 97 -8.22 -16.77 26.46
N ASN A 98 -9.43 -16.99 25.93
CA ASN A 98 -9.85 -18.27 25.33
C ASN A 98 -9.32 -18.49 23.90
N LEU A 99 -8.68 -17.49 23.27
CA LEU A 99 -7.98 -17.62 21.99
C LEU A 99 -6.57 -18.24 22.14
N GLY A 100 -6.11 -18.47 23.38
CA GLY A 100 -4.76 -18.96 23.70
C GLY A 100 -4.36 -20.33 23.14
N GLY A 101 -5.29 -21.07 22.51
CA GLY A 101 -4.99 -22.32 21.81
C GLY A 101 -4.62 -22.17 20.33
N LEU A 102 -4.93 -21.03 19.69
CA LEU A 102 -4.60 -20.77 18.29
C LEU A 102 -3.22 -20.11 18.21
N ARG A 103 -2.16 -20.91 18.15
CA ARG A 103 -0.83 -20.43 17.76
C ARG A 103 -0.84 -20.19 16.25
N ILE A 104 -1.16 -18.96 15.85
CA ILE A 104 -1.03 -18.55 14.45
C ILE A 104 0.45 -18.31 14.20
N ASP A 105 1.08 -19.20 13.43
CA ASP A 105 2.43 -19.01 12.93
C ASP A 105 2.37 -18.20 11.63
N LEU A 106 2.81 -16.94 11.70
CA LEU A 106 2.90 -16.02 10.56
C LEU A 106 4.34 -15.85 10.09
N THR A 107 5.27 -16.72 10.48
CA THR A 107 6.66 -16.63 10.05
C THR A 107 6.77 -16.75 8.53
N LEU A 108 7.54 -15.86 7.92
CA LEU A 108 7.75 -15.81 6.47
C LEU A 108 9.25 -15.80 6.20
N THR A 109 9.66 -16.68 5.28
CA THR A 109 11.06 -16.78 4.88
C THR A 109 11.54 -15.54 4.12
N TRP A 110 12.85 -15.24 4.16
CA TRP A 110 13.41 -14.13 3.38
C TRP A 110 13.13 -14.25 1.86
N GLN A 111 13.04 -15.49 1.35
CA GLN A 111 12.69 -15.77 -0.05
C GLN A 111 11.31 -15.24 -0.42
N PHE A 112 10.36 -15.29 0.51
CA PHE A 112 9.03 -14.74 0.29
C PHE A 112 9.10 -13.22 0.07
N TYR A 113 9.80 -12.49 0.93
CA TYR A 113 9.90 -11.04 0.85
C TYR A 113 10.60 -10.57 -0.43
N VAL A 114 11.66 -11.25 -0.88
CA VAL A 114 12.34 -10.90 -2.13
C VAL A 114 11.47 -11.21 -3.36
N VAL A 115 10.78 -12.35 -3.39
CA VAL A 115 9.87 -12.70 -4.49
C VAL A 115 8.73 -11.69 -4.58
N MET A 116 8.12 -11.31 -3.45
CA MET A 116 7.07 -10.30 -3.42
C MET A 116 7.59 -8.94 -3.88
N THR A 117 8.78 -8.54 -3.45
CA THR A 117 9.42 -7.30 -3.94
C THR A 117 9.57 -7.31 -5.45
N LEU A 118 10.09 -8.39 -6.04
CA LEU A 118 10.32 -8.50 -7.48
C LEU A 118 9.02 -8.48 -8.28
N ILE A 119 8.00 -9.21 -7.82
CA ILE A 119 6.67 -9.21 -8.45
C ILE A 119 6.07 -7.81 -8.44
N LEU A 120 6.07 -7.15 -7.27
CA LEU A 120 5.51 -5.81 -7.13
C LEU A 120 6.32 -4.78 -7.94
N ALA A 121 7.64 -4.88 -7.98
CA ALA A 121 8.51 -3.97 -8.73
C ALA A 121 8.26 -4.10 -10.22
N PHE A 122 8.11 -5.34 -10.70
CA PHE A 122 7.80 -5.62 -12.10
C PHE A 122 6.44 -5.06 -12.49
N ILE A 123 5.39 -5.34 -11.71
CA ILE A 123 4.02 -4.85 -11.99
C ILE A 123 3.98 -3.32 -11.96
N LEU A 124 4.51 -2.70 -10.90
CA LEU A 124 4.51 -1.24 -10.76
C LEU A 124 5.38 -0.56 -11.84
N GLY A 125 6.50 -1.18 -12.21
CA GLY A 125 7.36 -0.72 -13.31
C GLY A 125 6.61 -0.70 -14.64
N ILE A 126 5.91 -1.79 -14.99
CA ILE A 126 5.07 -1.85 -16.19
C ILE A 126 3.99 -0.77 -16.17
N VAL A 127 3.32 -0.59 -15.04
CA VAL A 127 2.26 0.43 -14.88
C VAL A 127 2.80 1.84 -15.12
N ILE A 128 3.95 2.17 -14.52
CA ILE A 128 4.60 3.47 -14.71
C ILE A 128 4.97 3.67 -16.18
N ILE A 129 5.48 2.64 -16.86
CA ILE A 129 5.83 2.70 -18.28
C ILE A 129 4.57 2.86 -19.15
N SER A 130 3.51 2.08 -18.91
CA SER A 130 2.26 2.11 -19.69
C SER A 130 1.60 3.49 -19.64
N THR A 131 1.56 4.12 -18.47
CA THR A 131 1.02 5.48 -18.28
C THR A 131 1.85 6.58 -18.94
N ARG A 132 3.04 6.27 -19.49
CA ARG A 132 3.77 7.20 -20.36
C ARG A 132 3.18 7.27 -21.76
N PHE A 133 2.58 6.18 -22.23
CA PHE A 133 1.98 6.07 -23.57
C PHE A 133 0.49 6.40 -23.55
N GLU A 134 -0.21 6.08 -22.46
CA GLU A 134 -1.62 6.38 -22.29
C GLU A 134 -1.82 7.78 -21.69
N TYR A 135 -2.03 8.77 -22.57
CA TYR A 135 -2.39 10.12 -22.16
C TYR A 135 -3.46 10.69 -23.08
N TYR A 136 -4.34 11.50 -22.48
CA TYR A 136 -5.27 12.33 -23.24
C TYR A 136 -4.63 13.70 -23.42
N LYS A 137 -4.51 14.14 -24.68
CA LYS A 137 -4.07 15.48 -25.02
C LYS A 137 -5.29 16.34 -25.29
N VAL A 138 -5.50 17.36 -24.47
CA VAL A 138 -6.54 18.37 -24.69
C VAL A 138 -5.86 19.60 -25.29
N GLU A 139 -6.15 19.86 -26.56
CA GLU A 139 -5.67 21.04 -27.28
C GLU A 139 -6.78 22.10 -27.32
N ARG A 140 -6.39 23.37 -27.40
CA ARG A 140 -7.35 24.43 -27.66
C ARG A 140 -7.87 24.27 -29.09
N ASN A 141 -9.19 24.17 -29.24
CA ASN A 141 -9.82 24.32 -30.54
C ASN A 141 -9.63 25.77 -30.98
N GLU A 142 -8.66 25.99 -31.87
CA GLU A 142 -8.64 27.21 -32.69
C GLU A 142 -9.85 27.25 -33.62
#